data_AF-A0A241V4G7-F1
#
_entry.id   AF-A0A241V4G7-F1
#
_cell.length_a   1.000
_cell.length_b   1.000
_cell.length_c   1.000
_cell.angle_alpha   90.00
_cell.angle_beta   90.00
_cell.angle_gamma   90.00
#
_symmetry.space_group_name_H-M   'P 1'
#
loop_
_entity.id
_entity.type
_entity.pdbx_description
1 polymer ?
#
loop_
_entity_poly.entity_id
_entity_poly.type
_entity_poly.pdbx_seq_one_letter_code
_entity_poly.pdbx_strand_id
1 'polypeptide(L)'
;MKNTQMEKRSELDIVRVSLWYWYIRVNLSKNSDYQIEKVIEPDAFNKNKHGDAYHNNKWRGYRLGKHTPSPILIGQAESHVQGSSMLLKHTLWQVMNNSISIDSLLSDELRNLSWEVQRTLYKANKYDCGSALVTHLSKRKLRQLEYLAGLDALAAQIIFFKLAVQREEDTSALSQSIYRTLLIICTELPFFNYREHFISLVNWNVFSLVSSTKEVLGKSFVDNFSKNLRILINLLLAMEDKGRVGITRKENIRALSDLLHEKRVLSLFEGANILTTDAI
;
A
#
# COMPACT_ATOMS: atom_id res chain seq x y z
N MET A 1 -24.23 13.30 32.04
CA MET A 1 -22.85 12.93 31.67
C MET A 1 -22.92 11.81 30.65
N LYS A 2 -22.62 12.10 29.37
CA LYS A 2 -22.59 11.06 28.33
C LYS A 2 -21.29 10.27 28.51
N ASN A 3 -21.40 8.98 28.83
CA ASN A 3 -20.28 8.05 28.74
C ASN A 3 -19.88 7.96 27.26
N THR A 4 -18.82 8.67 26.89
CA THR A 4 -18.15 8.51 25.60
C THR A 4 -17.47 7.15 25.62
N GLN A 5 -18.20 6.12 25.22
CA GLN A 5 -17.63 4.81 24.91
C GLN A 5 -16.54 5.08 23.87
N MET A 6 -15.27 5.00 24.25
CA MET A 6 -14.16 5.18 23.33
C MET A 6 -14.33 4.19 22.19
N GLU A 7 -14.69 4.71 21.02
CA GLU A 7 -14.87 3.92 19.81
C GLU A 7 -13.59 3.13 19.56
N LYS A 8 -13.71 1.81 19.44
CA LYS A 8 -12.57 0.92 19.23
C LYS A 8 -11.89 1.36 17.93
N ARG A 9 -10.62 1.76 18.02
CA ARG A 9 -9.83 2.22 16.87
C ARG A 9 -9.85 1.18 15.75
N SER A 10 -10.04 1.64 14.51
CA SER A 10 -10.09 0.76 13.34
C SER A 10 -8.71 0.10 13.10
N GLU A 11 -8.72 -1.15 12.62
CA GLU A 11 -7.48 -1.84 12.22
C GLU A 11 -6.75 -1.08 11.09
N LEU A 12 -7.52 -0.44 10.19
CA LEU A 12 -6.98 0.47 9.17
C LEU A 12 -6.14 1.59 9.79
N ASP A 13 -6.64 2.24 10.85
CA ASP A 13 -5.92 3.31 11.54
C ASP A 13 -4.69 2.84 12.31
N ILE A 14 -4.74 1.63 12.87
CA ILE A 14 -3.61 1.01 13.56
C ILE A 14 -2.48 0.78 12.56
N VAL A 15 -2.76 0.12 11.43
CA VAL A 15 -1.75 -0.17 10.41
C VAL A 15 -1.27 1.12 9.74
N ARG A 16 -2.16 2.07 9.43
CA ARG A 16 -1.82 3.37 8.85
C ARG A 16 -0.74 4.09 9.65
N VAL A 17 -0.94 4.24 10.95
CA VAL A 17 0.03 4.92 11.82
C VAL A 17 1.30 4.07 12.02
N SER A 18 1.13 2.77 12.20
CA SER A 18 2.30 1.90 12.39
C SER A 18 3.20 1.93 11.16
N LEU A 19 2.64 1.82 9.95
CA LEU A 19 3.38 1.92 8.70
C LEU A 19 4.09 3.28 8.55
N TRP A 20 3.44 4.38 8.94
CA TRP A 20 4.08 5.70 9.00
C TRP A 20 5.29 5.74 9.92
N TYR A 21 5.17 5.17 11.13
CA TYR A 21 6.30 5.05 12.05
C TYR A 21 7.46 4.28 11.41
N TRP A 22 7.18 3.18 10.71
CA TRP A 22 8.21 2.38 10.07
C TRP A 22 8.83 3.05 8.85
N TYR A 23 8.04 3.82 8.10
CA TYR A 23 8.56 4.67 7.03
C TYR A 23 9.59 5.66 7.57
N ILE A 24 9.28 6.34 8.67
CA ILE A 24 10.23 7.23 9.36
C ILE A 24 11.46 6.46 9.82
N ARG A 25 11.26 5.32 10.47
CA ARG A 25 12.35 4.50 11.01
C ARG A 25 13.37 4.12 9.93
N VAL A 26 12.88 3.62 8.79
CA VAL A 26 13.71 3.20 7.66
C VAL A 26 14.47 4.40 7.09
N ASN A 27 13.79 5.52 6.82
CA ASN A 27 14.42 6.70 6.22
C ASN A 27 15.43 7.39 7.16
N LEU A 28 15.20 7.40 8.48
CA LEU A 28 16.17 7.94 9.44
C LEU A 28 17.29 6.96 9.82
N SER A 29 17.22 5.71 9.36
CA SER A 29 18.13 4.62 9.75
C SER A 29 18.26 4.49 11.28
N LYS A 30 17.13 4.59 12.00
CA LYS A 30 17.09 4.48 13.47
C LYS A 30 16.50 3.16 13.92
N ASN A 31 16.94 2.68 15.08
CA ASN A 31 16.58 1.35 15.58
C ASN A 31 15.72 1.36 16.84
N SER A 32 15.54 2.52 17.48
CA SER A 32 14.70 2.65 18.66
C SER A 32 13.77 3.85 18.60
N ASP A 33 12.65 3.73 19.30
CA ASP A 33 11.65 4.79 19.48
C ASP A 33 12.32 6.07 20.02
N TYR A 34 13.25 5.92 20.97
CA TYR A 34 14.07 6.99 21.54
C TYR A 34 14.94 7.71 20.49
N GLN A 35 15.61 6.96 19.61
CA GLN A 35 16.47 7.55 18.57
C GLN A 35 15.66 8.37 17.57
N ILE A 36 14.44 7.92 17.24
CA ILE A 36 13.55 8.66 16.35
C ILE A 36 13.05 9.94 17.04
N GLU A 37 12.60 9.84 18.29
CA GLU A 37 12.15 10.98 19.07
C GLU A 37 13.24 12.04 19.21
N LYS A 38 14.49 11.64 19.46
CA LYS A 38 15.63 12.56 19.58
C LYS A 38 15.94 13.34 18.30
N VAL A 39 15.64 12.76 17.13
CA VAL A 39 15.84 13.43 15.86
C VAL A 39 14.69 14.39 15.56
N ILE A 40 13.45 13.93 15.73
CA ILE A 40 12.26 14.68 15.28
C ILE A 40 11.79 15.71 16.33
N GLU A 41 11.99 15.41 17.61
CA GLU A 41 11.54 16.22 18.73
C GLU A 41 12.63 16.34 19.80
N PRO A 42 13.80 16.93 19.47
CA PRO A 42 14.89 17.10 20.43
C PRO A 42 14.46 17.89 21.68
N ASP A 43 13.52 18.82 21.53
CA ASP A 43 12.98 19.65 22.62
C ASP A 43 12.06 18.89 23.59
N ALA A 44 11.67 17.65 23.24
CA ALA A 44 10.89 16.79 24.14
C ALA A 44 11.74 16.22 25.30
N PHE A 45 13.07 16.28 25.19
CA PHE A 45 14.00 15.80 26.21
C PHE A 45 14.31 16.90 27.23
N ASN A 46 13.41 17.06 28.19
CA ASN A 46 13.58 18.02 29.28
C ASN A 46 14.04 17.35 30.56
N LYS A 47 14.61 18.16 31.47
CA LYS A 47 14.83 17.76 32.86
C LYS A 47 13.62 18.20 33.70
N ASN A 48 13.14 17.33 34.59
CA ASN A 48 12.12 17.71 35.56
C ASN A 48 12.69 18.71 36.59
N LYS A 49 11.85 19.19 37.52
CA LYS A 49 12.25 20.15 38.57
C LYS A 49 13.37 19.64 39.51
N HIS A 50 13.63 18.33 39.51
CA HIS A 50 14.65 17.66 40.31
C HIS A 50 15.92 17.34 39.51
N GLY A 51 15.98 17.71 38.23
CA GLY A 51 17.12 17.46 37.35
C GLY A 51 17.10 16.11 36.63
N ASP A 52 16.09 15.26 36.85
CA ASP A 52 15.95 13.97 36.18
C ASP A 52 15.47 14.15 34.74
N ALA A 53 16.01 13.36 33.83
CA ALA A 53 15.53 13.32 32.45
C ALA A 53 14.07 12.81 32.41
N TYR A 54 13.19 13.59 31.78
CA TYR A 54 11.80 13.21 31.52
C TYR A 54 11.64 12.99 30.01
N HIS A 55 11.20 11.79 29.62
CA HIS A 55 10.86 11.47 28.23
C HIS A 55 9.54 10.71 28.17
N ASN A 56 8.69 11.07 27.22
CA ASN A 56 7.41 10.39 27.01
C ASN A 56 7.59 9.28 25.97
N ASN A 57 7.27 8.02 26.31
CA ASN A 57 7.37 6.87 25.39
C ASN A 57 6.29 6.88 24.27
N LYS A 58 5.89 8.05 23.77
CA LYS A 58 4.81 8.22 22.79
C LYS A 58 5.12 7.57 21.44
N TRP A 59 6.39 7.53 21.04
CA TRP A 59 6.83 6.88 19.81
C TRP A 59 6.59 5.37 19.81
N ARG A 60 6.63 4.73 20.99
CA ARG A 60 6.15 3.34 21.15
C ARG A 60 4.67 3.22 20.84
N GLY A 61 3.87 4.22 21.20
CA GLY A 61 2.45 4.31 20.88
C GLY A 61 2.20 4.38 19.38
N TYR A 62 2.97 5.19 18.63
CA TYR A 62 2.88 5.27 17.17
C TYR A 62 3.32 3.98 16.48
N ARG A 63 4.41 3.36 16.95
CA ARG A 63 4.86 2.05 16.45
C ARG A 63 3.80 0.95 16.56
N LEU A 64 2.99 1.00 17.60
CA LEU A 64 1.88 0.07 17.86
C LEU A 64 0.55 0.56 17.29
N GLY A 65 0.51 1.71 16.60
CA GLY A 65 -0.72 2.29 16.06
C GLY A 65 -1.75 2.73 17.12
N LYS A 66 -1.34 2.92 18.38
CA LYS A 66 -2.25 3.25 19.50
C LYS A 66 -2.71 4.71 19.49
N HIS A 67 -1.91 5.60 18.92
CA HIS A 67 -2.17 7.04 18.89
C HIS A 67 -2.01 7.56 17.48
N THR A 68 -2.72 8.62 17.11
CA THR A 68 -2.45 9.36 15.86
C THR A 68 -1.51 10.52 16.19
N PRO A 69 -0.43 10.75 15.42
CA PRO A 69 0.41 11.93 15.64
C PRO A 69 -0.38 13.22 15.41
N SER A 70 -0.04 14.26 16.17
CA SER A 70 -0.66 15.59 15.99
C SER A 70 -0.21 16.22 14.66
N PRO A 71 -0.96 17.20 14.12
CA PRO A 71 -0.53 17.92 12.92
C PRO A 71 0.86 18.57 13.05
N ILE A 72 1.19 19.07 14.24
CA ILE A 72 2.51 19.64 14.56
C ILE A 72 3.59 18.58 14.41
N LEU A 73 3.39 17.40 15.03
CA LEU A 73 4.34 16.29 14.93
C LEU A 73 4.48 15.75 13.51
N ILE A 74 3.38 15.71 12.75
CA ILE A 74 3.43 15.33 11.33
C ILE A 74 4.29 16.33 10.55
N GLY A 75 4.17 17.63 10.81
CA GLY A 75 5.00 18.67 10.18
C GLY A 75 6.48 18.54 10.55
N GLN A 76 6.78 18.27 11.83
CA GLN A 76 8.15 18.00 12.27
C GLN A 76 8.72 16.76 11.58
N ALA A 77 7.97 15.65 11.55
CA ALA A 77 8.40 14.43 10.87
C ALA A 77 8.63 14.64 9.37
N GLU A 78 7.78 15.41 8.68
CA GLU A 78 7.94 15.76 7.26
C GLU A 78 9.25 16.53 7.01
N SER A 79 9.63 17.43 7.91
CA SER A 79 10.88 18.20 7.78
C SER A 79 12.15 17.34 7.86
N HIS A 80 12.07 16.16 8.50
CA HIS A 80 13.17 15.20 8.58
C HIS A 80 13.05 14.05 7.59
N VAL A 81 11.83 13.68 7.22
CA VAL A 81 11.50 12.56 6.33
C VAL A 81 10.41 13.01 5.37
N GLN A 82 10.85 13.48 4.20
CA GLN A 82 9.96 13.89 3.12
C GLN A 82 9.00 12.76 2.73
N GLY A 83 7.73 13.10 2.52
CA GLY A 83 6.68 12.17 2.15
C GLY A 83 6.04 11.42 3.33
N SER A 84 6.55 11.58 4.56
CA SER A 84 5.96 10.93 5.74
C SER A 84 4.52 11.40 6.01
N SER A 85 4.24 12.68 5.81
CA SER A 85 2.88 13.23 5.92
C SER A 85 1.95 12.71 4.82
N MET A 86 2.47 12.56 3.59
CA MET A 86 1.71 12.02 2.45
C MET A 86 1.28 10.59 2.71
N LEU A 87 2.17 9.75 3.28
CA LEU A 87 1.84 8.38 3.62
C LEU A 87 0.66 8.28 4.61
N LEU A 88 0.60 9.12 5.64
CA LEU A 88 -0.51 9.13 6.61
C LEU A 88 -1.84 9.63 6.00
N LYS A 89 -1.74 10.62 5.10
CA LYS A 89 -2.90 11.27 4.48
C LYS A 89 -3.32 10.61 3.17
N HIS A 90 -2.64 9.54 2.77
CA HIS A 90 -2.80 8.92 1.47
C HIS A 90 -4.24 8.44 1.24
N THR A 91 -4.78 8.71 0.04
CA THR A 91 -6.10 8.29 -0.43
C THR A 91 -6.37 6.79 -0.27
N LEU A 92 -5.32 5.97 -0.35
CA LEU A 92 -5.41 4.52 -0.12
C LEU A 92 -6.17 4.16 1.18
N TRP A 93 -6.00 4.92 2.25
CA TRP A 93 -6.71 4.64 3.51
C TRP A 93 -8.21 4.89 3.41
N GLN A 94 -8.62 5.91 2.63
CA GLN A 94 -10.02 6.23 2.38
C GLN A 94 -10.66 5.19 1.45
N VAL A 95 -9.98 4.80 0.37
CA VAL A 95 -10.54 3.80 -0.56
C VAL A 95 -10.68 2.42 0.08
N MET A 96 -9.87 2.08 1.08
CA MET A 96 -10.05 0.86 1.88
C MET A 96 -11.12 1.00 2.96
N ASN A 97 -11.55 2.22 3.30
CA ASN A 97 -12.64 2.40 4.25
C ASN A 97 -13.99 2.12 3.57
N ASN A 98 -14.73 1.14 4.09
CA ASN A 98 -16.03 0.74 3.54
C ASN A 98 -17.18 1.68 3.93
N SER A 99 -16.95 2.63 4.83
CA SER A 99 -17.94 3.65 5.17
C SER A 99 -18.06 4.77 4.13
N ILE A 100 -17.15 4.84 3.16
CA ILE A 100 -17.09 5.91 2.16
C ILE A 100 -17.80 5.45 0.90
N SER A 101 -18.71 6.27 0.38
CA SER A 101 -19.46 5.97 -0.83
C SER A 101 -18.55 6.01 -2.06
N ILE A 102 -18.83 5.13 -3.02
CA ILE A 102 -18.14 5.09 -4.30
C ILE A 102 -18.21 6.42 -5.06
N ASP A 103 -19.32 7.16 -4.98
CA ASP A 103 -19.47 8.46 -5.64
C ASP A 103 -18.48 9.50 -5.09
N SER A 104 -18.24 9.51 -3.77
CA SER A 104 -17.21 10.34 -3.15
C SER A 104 -15.81 9.89 -3.57
N LEU A 105 -15.56 8.58 -3.64
CA LEU A 105 -14.27 8.07 -4.12
C LEU A 105 -13.98 8.48 -5.58
N LEU A 106 -15.01 8.46 -6.45
CA LEU A 106 -14.88 8.81 -7.86
C LEU A 106 -14.72 10.32 -8.10
N SER A 107 -15.22 11.16 -7.20
CA SER A 107 -15.19 12.62 -7.34
C SER A 107 -13.99 13.26 -6.65
N ASP A 108 -13.78 12.95 -5.37
CA ASP A 108 -12.80 13.60 -4.51
C ASP A 108 -11.45 12.87 -4.53
N GLU A 109 -11.49 11.56 -4.29
CA GLU A 109 -10.28 10.77 -4.07
C GLU A 109 -9.49 10.49 -5.37
N LEU A 110 -10.18 10.28 -6.50
CA LEU A 110 -9.51 10.09 -7.79
C LEU A 110 -8.65 11.30 -8.20
N ARG A 111 -9.02 12.52 -7.79
CA ARG A 111 -8.28 13.75 -8.11
C ARG A 111 -7.01 13.90 -7.28
N ASN A 112 -6.92 13.21 -6.15
CA ASN A 112 -5.77 13.23 -5.26
C ASN A 112 -4.66 12.26 -5.70
N LEU A 113 -4.96 11.35 -6.64
CA LEU A 113 -3.97 10.41 -7.18
C LEU A 113 -2.92 11.13 -8.03
N SER A 114 -1.72 10.58 -8.13
CA SER A 114 -0.68 11.13 -9.00
C SER A 114 -1.11 11.27 -10.47
N TRP A 115 -0.50 12.25 -11.14
CA TRP A 115 -0.70 12.54 -12.55
C TRP A 115 -0.54 11.29 -13.45
N GLU A 116 0.44 10.43 -13.18
CA GLU A 116 0.70 9.23 -13.99
C GLU A 116 -0.47 8.23 -13.91
N VAL A 117 -1.07 8.09 -12.73
CA VAL A 117 -2.26 7.28 -12.51
C VAL A 117 -3.46 7.95 -13.19
N GLN A 118 -3.69 9.24 -12.95
CA GLN A 118 -4.80 9.97 -13.59
C GLN A 118 -4.74 9.88 -15.12
N ARG A 119 -3.56 10.06 -15.74
CA ARG A 119 -3.38 9.90 -17.20
C ARG A 119 -3.75 8.49 -17.70
N THR A 120 -3.63 7.48 -16.84
CA THR A 120 -4.05 6.11 -17.13
C THR A 120 -5.56 5.93 -16.99
N LEU A 121 -6.22 6.69 -16.11
CA LEU A 121 -7.66 6.59 -15.84
C LEU A 121 -8.52 7.45 -16.77
N TYR A 122 -8.00 8.57 -17.26
CA TYR A 122 -8.76 9.49 -18.11
C TYR A 122 -8.45 9.28 -19.60
N LYS A 123 -9.47 9.42 -20.45
CA LYS A 123 -9.33 9.50 -21.91
C LYS A 123 -9.58 10.94 -22.34
N ALA A 124 -8.72 11.47 -23.21
CA ALA A 124 -8.97 12.75 -23.85
C ALA A 124 -10.24 12.67 -24.70
N ASN A 125 -11.12 13.66 -24.57
CA ASN A 125 -12.22 13.81 -25.49
C ASN A 125 -11.66 14.25 -26.85
N LYS A 126 -12.11 13.64 -27.95
CA LYS A 126 -11.66 14.01 -29.30
C LYS A 126 -12.19 15.37 -29.73
N TYR A 127 -13.29 15.81 -29.14
CA TYR A 127 -14.05 16.97 -29.61
C TYR A 127 -13.98 18.18 -28.67
N ASP A 128 -13.33 18.04 -27.51
CA ASP A 128 -13.13 19.12 -26.53
C ASP A 128 -11.78 18.95 -25.80
N CYS A 129 -11.29 20.02 -25.16
CA CYS A 129 -10.15 19.95 -24.22
C CYS A 129 -10.46 19.19 -22.91
N GLY A 130 -11.64 18.59 -22.78
CA GLY A 130 -12.05 17.80 -21.62
C GLY A 130 -11.46 16.40 -21.60
N SER A 131 -11.41 15.80 -20.41
CA SER A 131 -11.06 14.39 -20.22
C SER A 131 -12.19 13.66 -19.51
N ALA A 132 -12.48 12.43 -19.94
CA ALA A 132 -13.53 11.60 -19.36
C ALA A 132 -12.91 10.41 -18.64
N LEU A 133 -13.39 10.12 -17.43
CA LEU A 133 -13.01 8.93 -16.69
C LEU A 133 -13.43 7.69 -17.48
N VAL A 134 -12.56 6.68 -17.56
CA VAL A 134 -12.94 5.41 -18.18
C VAL A 134 -14.01 4.70 -17.38
N THR A 135 -14.97 4.07 -18.07
CA THR A 135 -16.05 3.32 -17.42
C THR A 135 -15.57 2.00 -16.81
N HIS A 136 -14.53 1.40 -17.39
CA HIS A 136 -13.89 0.16 -16.95
C HIS A 136 -12.37 0.19 -17.22
N LEU A 137 -11.61 -0.62 -16.49
CA LEU A 137 -10.17 -0.81 -16.72
C LEU A 137 -9.93 -2.04 -17.59
N SER A 138 -9.42 -1.82 -18.81
CA SER A 138 -8.96 -2.93 -19.66
C SER A 138 -7.70 -3.58 -19.09
N LYS A 139 -7.42 -4.83 -19.47
CA LYS A 139 -6.19 -5.55 -19.09
C LYS A 139 -4.91 -4.73 -19.35
N ARG A 140 -4.89 -3.96 -20.45
CA ARG A 140 -3.78 -3.05 -20.78
C ARG A 140 -3.63 -1.94 -19.75
N LYS A 141 -4.72 -1.31 -19.30
CA LYS A 141 -4.69 -0.25 -18.28
C LYS A 141 -4.32 -0.81 -16.91
N LEU A 142 -4.82 -2.00 -16.56
CA LEU A 142 -4.41 -2.70 -15.35
C LEU A 142 -2.90 -2.95 -15.32
N ARG A 143 -2.33 -3.45 -16.43
CA ARG A 143 -0.88 -3.63 -16.55
C ARG A 143 -0.11 -2.31 -16.47
N GLN A 144 -0.65 -1.22 -17.03
CA GLN A 144 -0.05 0.11 -16.88
C GLN A 144 -0.02 0.57 -15.41
N LEU A 145 -1.08 0.32 -14.65
CA LEU A 145 -1.13 0.62 -13.21
C LEU A 145 -0.15 -0.26 -12.42
N GLU A 146 -0.04 -1.54 -12.77
CA GLU A 146 0.96 -2.45 -12.20
C GLU A 146 2.40 -2.00 -12.48
N TYR A 147 2.68 -1.38 -13.63
CA TYR A 147 3.99 -0.78 -13.92
C TYR A 147 4.29 0.50 -13.13
N LEU A 148 3.28 1.12 -12.51
CA LEU A 148 3.47 2.22 -11.57
C LEU A 148 3.71 1.69 -10.15
N ALA A 149 3.03 0.61 -9.77
CA ALA A 149 3.12 -0.08 -8.48
C ALA A 149 3.34 0.83 -7.27
N GLY A 150 2.61 1.95 -7.24
CA GLY A 150 2.56 2.86 -6.10
C GLY A 150 1.24 2.73 -5.36
N LEU A 151 1.16 3.38 -4.19
CA LEU A 151 -0.08 3.42 -3.42
C LEU A 151 -1.24 4.05 -4.19
N ASP A 152 -0.96 5.02 -5.09
CA ASP A 152 -1.98 5.60 -5.97
C ASP A 152 -2.52 4.60 -6.99
N ALA A 153 -1.65 3.78 -7.58
CA ALA A 153 -2.06 2.77 -8.55
C ALA A 153 -2.93 1.70 -7.89
N LEU A 154 -2.54 1.28 -6.68
CA LEU A 154 -3.32 0.39 -5.84
C LEU A 154 -4.68 1.01 -5.47
N ALA A 155 -4.69 2.30 -5.08
CA ALA A 155 -5.92 3.00 -4.74
C ALA A 155 -6.87 3.08 -5.93
N ALA A 156 -6.37 3.41 -7.12
CA ALA A 156 -7.15 3.40 -8.36
C ALA A 156 -7.76 2.02 -8.65
N GLN A 157 -6.97 0.95 -8.54
CA GLN A 157 -7.47 -0.41 -8.76
C GLN A 157 -8.57 -0.76 -7.74
N ILE A 158 -8.42 -0.38 -6.47
CA ILE A 158 -9.44 -0.62 -5.44
C ILE A 158 -10.73 0.16 -5.70
N ILE A 159 -10.64 1.43 -6.14
CA ILE A 159 -11.82 2.22 -6.53
C ILE A 159 -12.57 1.53 -7.66
N PHE A 160 -11.86 1.12 -8.72
CA PHE A 160 -12.48 0.42 -9.84
C PHE A 160 -13.00 -0.98 -9.47
N PHE A 161 -12.35 -1.67 -8.54
CA PHE A 161 -12.87 -2.92 -7.96
C PHE A 161 -14.21 -2.66 -7.27
N LYS A 162 -14.30 -1.70 -6.35
CA LYS A 162 -15.55 -1.35 -5.66
C LYS A 162 -16.65 -0.92 -6.62
N LEU A 163 -16.31 -0.19 -7.67
CA LEU A 163 -17.24 0.20 -8.73
C LEU A 163 -17.78 -1.02 -9.50
N ALA A 164 -16.91 -1.97 -9.85
CA ALA A 164 -17.31 -3.21 -10.51
C ALA A 164 -18.22 -4.05 -9.59
N VAL A 165 -17.91 -4.13 -8.28
CA VAL A 165 -18.80 -4.78 -7.29
C VAL A 165 -20.19 -4.16 -7.28
N GLN A 166 -20.27 -2.83 -7.20
CA GLN A 166 -21.55 -2.11 -7.17
C GLN A 166 -22.38 -2.33 -8.45
N ARG A 167 -21.72 -2.51 -9.59
CA ARG A 167 -22.36 -2.77 -10.88
C ARG A 167 -22.58 -4.25 -11.17
N GLU A 168 -22.21 -5.14 -10.24
CA GLU A 168 -22.25 -6.60 -10.42
C GLU A 168 -21.45 -7.07 -11.65
N GLU A 169 -20.34 -6.39 -11.95
CA GLU A 169 -19.42 -6.72 -13.04
C GLU A 169 -18.33 -7.73 -12.59
N ASP A 170 -17.69 -8.40 -13.56
CA ASP A 170 -16.59 -9.32 -13.27
C ASP A 170 -15.37 -8.58 -12.66
N THR A 171 -15.01 -8.97 -11.44
CA THR A 171 -13.89 -8.40 -10.69
C THR A 171 -12.57 -9.17 -10.86
N SER A 172 -12.56 -10.29 -11.59
CA SER A 172 -11.43 -11.23 -11.62
C SER A 172 -10.10 -10.57 -12.02
N ALA A 173 -10.12 -9.78 -13.10
CA ALA A 173 -8.92 -9.08 -13.57
C ALA A 173 -8.42 -8.04 -12.57
N LEU A 174 -9.34 -7.34 -11.88
CA LEU A 174 -9.02 -6.37 -10.84
C LEU A 174 -8.45 -7.06 -9.61
N SER A 175 -9.02 -8.18 -9.16
CA SER A 175 -8.50 -8.99 -8.04
C SER A 175 -7.04 -9.39 -8.27
N GLN A 176 -6.74 -9.93 -9.45
CA GLN A 176 -5.36 -10.30 -9.81
C GLN A 176 -4.44 -9.08 -9.87
N SER A 177 -4.90 -7.99 -10.46
CA SER A 177 -4.10 -6.77 -10.60
C SER A 177 -3.77 -6.11 -9.26
N ILE A 178 -4.75 -6.05 -8.34
CA ILE A 178 -4.55 -5.57 -6.96
C ILE A 178 -3.53 -6.47 -6.25
N TYR A 179 -3.69 -7.80 -6.33
CA TYR A 179 -2.76 -8.73 -5.68
C TYR A 179 -1.34 -8.61 -6.20
N ARG A 180 -1.15 -8.55 -7.53
CA ARG A 180 0.16 -8.33 -8.15
C ARG A 180 0.78 -7.00 -7.71
N THR A 181 0.00 -5.93 -7.75
CA THR A 181 0.45 -4.59 -7.32
C THR A 181 0.87 -4.59 -5.86
N LEU A 182 0.12 -5.30 -5.00
CA LEU A 182 0.46 -5.45 -3.59
C LEU A 182 1.76 -6.22 -3.39
N LEU A 183 1.98 -7.31 -4.15
CA LEU A 183 3.25 -8.04 -4.13
C LEU A 183 4.41 -7.12 -4.49
N ILE A 184 4.30 -6.36 -5.58
CA ILE A 184 5.35 -5.44 -6.03
C ILE A 184 5.64 -4.38 -4.96
N ILE A 185 4.61 -3.69 -4.43
CA ILE A 185 4.78 -2.70 -3.35
C ILE A 185 5.48 -3.30 -2.13
N CYS A 186 5.09 -4.52 -1.74
CA CYS A 186 5.64 -5.18 -0.57
C CYS A 186 7.08 -5.68 -0.76
N THR A 187 7.68 -5.59 -1.95
CA THR A 187 9.12 -5.87 -2.11
C THR A 187 10.00 -4.79 -1.49
N GLU A 188 9.45 -3.58 -1.29
CA GLU A 188 10.18 -2.41 -0.79
C GLU A 188 9.94 -2.19 0.71
N LEU A 189 10.93 -1.64 1.41
CA LEU A 189 10.76 -1.15 2.77
C LEU A 189 10.01 0.20 2.78
N PRO A 190 9.13 0.47 3.76
CA PRO A 190 8.81 -0.37 4.93
C PRO A 190 7.72 -1.43 4.67
N PHE A 191 7.11 -1.47 3.48
CA PHE A 191 5.96 -2.33 3.18
C PHE A 191 6.28 -3.81 3.35
N PHE A 192 7.49 -4.25 3.03
CA PHE A 192 7.94 -5.62 3.29
C PHE A 192 7.73 -6.05 4.74
N ASN A 193 8.00 -5.17 5.71
CA ASN A 193 7.82 -5.48 7.14
C ASN A 193 6.34 -5.55 7.55
N TYR A 194 5.46 -4.93 6.77
CA TYR A 194 4.01 -4.85 7.02
C TYR A 194 3.17 -5.74 6.11
N ARG A 195 3.80 -6.49 5.20
CA ARG A 195 3.16 -7.28 4.15
C ARG A 195 1.95 -8.09 4.61
N GLU A 196 2.04 -8.77 5.76
CA GLU A 196 0.95 -9.60 6.30
C GLU A 196 -0.25 -8.78 6.75
N HIS A 197 0.00 -7.67 7.44
CA HIS A 197 -1.06 -6.75 7.85
C HIS A 197 -1.69 -6.10 6.62
N PHE A 198 -0.89 -5.78 5.62
CA PHE A 198 -1.35 -5.09 4.42
C PHE A 198 -2.22 -5.99 3.54
N ILE A 199 -1.83 -7.25 3.27
CA ILE A 199 -2.69 -8.21 2.57
C ILE A 199 -3.96 -8.53 3.37
N SER A 200 -3.86 -8.63 4.70
CA SER A 200 -5.03 -8.89 5.56
C SER A 200 -6.02 -7.74 5.48
N LEU A 201 -5.56 -6.48 5.51
CA LEU A 201 -6.41 -5.31 5.35
C LEU A 201 -7.08 -5.25 3.98
N VAL A 202 -6.33 -5.47 2.90
CA VAL A 202 -6.90 -5.51 1.54
C VAL A 202 -7.92 -6.64 1.44
N ASN A 203 -7.64 -7.81 2.02
CA ASN A 203 -8.58 -8.91 2.04
C ASN A 203 -9.88 -8.56 2.80
N TRP A 204 -9.78 -8.06 4.02
CA TRP A 204 -10.96 -7.76 4.85
C TRP A 204 -11.80 -6.61 4.33
N ASN A 205 -11.19 -5.61 3.72
CA ASN A 205 -11.90 -4.41 3.29
C ASN A 205 -12.25 -4.37 1.80
N VAL A 206 -11.54 -5.13 0.96
CA VAL A 206 -11.71 -5.09 -0.50
C VAL A 206 -12.13 -6.46 -1.04
N PHE A 207 -11.28 -7.48 -0.91
CA PHE A 207 -11.56 -8.78 -1.54
C PHE A 207 -12.75 -9.53 -0.92
N SER A 208 -13.05 -9.29 0.35
CA SER A 208 -14.21 -9.86 1.06
C SER A 208 -15.56 -9.40 0.50
N LEU A 209 -15.58 -8.32 -0.29
CA LEU A 209 -16.81 -7.79 -0.91
C LEU A 209 -17.40 -8.75 -1.96
N VAL A 210 -16.58 -9.65 -2.52
CA VAL A 210 -17.03 -10.65 -3.51
C VAL A 210 -16.42 -12.01 -3.21
N SER A 211 -17.27 -13.04 -3.13
CA SER A 211 -16.86 -14.42 -2.88
C SER A 211 -15.93 -15.00 -3.96
N SER A 212 -16.12 -14.61 -5.22
CA SER A 212 -15.34 -15.07 -6.37
C SER A 212 -13.84 -14.73 -6.27
N THR A 213 -13.46 -13.77 -5.44
CA THR A 213 -12.02 -13.41 -5.29
C THR A 213 -11.17 -14.60 -4.84
N LYS A 214 -11.72 -15.47 -3.97
CA LYS A 214 -11.00 -16.68 -3.51
C LYS A 214 -10.89 -17.75 -4.60
N GLU A 215 -11.81 -17.76 -5.55
CA GLU A 215 -11.78 -18.65 -6.71
C GLU A 215 -10.69 -18.19 -7.68
N VAL A 216 -10.56 -16.87 -7.85
CA VAL A 216 -9.59 -16.26 -8.76
C VAL A 216 -8.16 -16.28 -8.21
N LEU A 217 -7.99 -16.05 -6.90
CA LEU A 217 -6.66 -15.93 -6.27
C LEU A 217 -6.20 -17.21 -5.55
N GLY A 218 -7.10 -18.18 -5.38
CA GLY A 218 -6.90 -19.37 -4.56
C GLY A 218 -7.27 -19.14 -3.09
N LYS A 219 -7.80 -20.17 -2.42
CA LYS A 219 -8.39 -20.04 -1.07
C LYS A 219 -7.41 -19.57 0.02
N SER A 220 -6.12 -19.86 -0.15
CA SER A 220 -5.04 -19.54 0.81
C SER A 220 -4.14 -18.40 0.32
N PHE A 221 -4.63 -17.51 -0.56
CA PHE A 221 -3.82 -16.44 -1.14
C PHE A 221 -3.23 -15.48 -0.11
N VAL A 222 -3.94 -15.25 1.00
CA VAL A 222 -3.48 -14.44 2.14
C VAL A 222 -2.34 -15.14 2.86
N ASP A 223 -2.52 -16.41 3.24
CA ASP A 223 -1.50 -17.20 3.95
C ASP A 223 -0.24 -17.41 3.10
N ASN A 224 -0.41 -17.53 1.79
CA ASN A 224 0.69 -17.71 0.84
C ASN A 224 1.39 -16.39 0.48
N PHE A 225 0.85 -15.23 0.86
CA PHE A 225 1.36 -13.93 0.40
C PHE A 225 2.84 -13.71 0.73
N SER A 226 3.26 -13.95 1.97
CA SER A 226 4.66 -13.86 2.37
C SER A 226 5.59 -14.76 1.58
N LYS A 227 5.14 -15.99 1.30
CA LYS A 227 5.92 -16.97 0.55
C LYS A 227 6.06 -16.51 -0.90
N ASN A 228 4.97 -16.08 -1.52
CA ASN A 228 4.94 -15.57 -2.89
C ASN A 228 5.83 -14.33 -3.03
N LEU A 229 5.81 -13.44 -2.03
CA LEU A 229 6.67 -12.27 -2.00
C LEU A 229 8.16 -12.63 -1.91
N ARG A 230 8.53 -13.60 -1.06
CA ARG A 230 9.92 -14.08 -0.96
C ARG A 230 10.40 -14.70 -2.26
N ILE A 231 9.57 -15.51 -2.91
CA ILE A 231 9.86 -16.06 -4.24
C ILE A 231 10.10 -14.91 -5.22
N LEU A 232 9.21 -13.92 -5.25
CA LEU A 232 9.30 -12.77 -6.14
C LEU A 232 10.61 -11.98 -5.95
N ILE A 233 11.01 -11.73 -4.70
CA ILE A 233 12.28 -11.08 -4.36
C ILE A 233 13.48 -11.91 -4.84
N ASN A 234 13.47 -13.23 -4.59
CA ASN A 234 14.57 -14.10 -5.02
C ASN A 234 14.72 -14.14 -6.55
N LEU A 235 13.59 -14.11 -7.29
CA LEU A 235 13.61 -14.05 -8.74
C LEU A 235 14.15 -12.71 -9.24
N LEU A 236 13.79 -11.60 -8.59
CA LEU A 236 14.37 -10.28 -8.90
C LEU A 236 15.88 -10.27 -8.71
N LEU A 237 16.36 -10.74 -7.55
CA LEU A 237 17.80 -10.82 -7.24
C LEU A 237 18.54 -11.68 -8.28
N ALA A 238 17.98 -12.83 -8.65
CA ALA A 238 18.58 -13.68 -9.68
C ALA A 238 18.62 -13.02 -11.07
N MET A 239 17.66 -12.14 -11.39
CA MET A 239 17.70 -11.35 -12.62
C MET A 239 18.73 -10.22 -12.57
N GLU A 240 18.89 -9.57 -11.41
CA GLU A 240 19.92 -8.56 -11.16
C GLU A 240 21.33 -9.17 -11.28
N ASP A 241 21.57 -10.33 -10.65
CA ASP A 241 22.85 -11.07 -10.73
C ASP A 241 23.23 -11.45 -12.16
N LYS A 242 22.23 -11.68 -13.02
CA LYS A 242 22.41 -12.00 -14.45
C LYS A 242 22.49 -10.76 -15.35
N GLY A 243 22.41 -9.55 -14.78
CA GLY A 243 22.40 -8.29 -15.52
C GLY A 243 21.18 -8.11 -16.43
N ARG A 244 20.06 -8.79 -16.16
CA ARG A 244 18.82 -8.73 -16.96
C ARG A 244 17.89 -7.59 -16.54
N VAL A 245 18.08 -7.06 -15.34
CA VAL A 245 17.32 -5.94 -14.80
C VAL A 245 18.31 -4.85 -14.37
N GLY A 246 17.94 -3.60 -14.61
CA GLY A 246 18.75 -2.46 -14.19
C GLY A 246 18.70 -2.22 -12.69
N ILE A 247 19.27 -1.10 -12.24
CA ILE A 247 19.37 -0.76 -10.81
C ILE A 247 18.28 0.20 -10.34
N THR A 248 17.43 0.69 -11.25
CA THR A 248 16.41 1.68 -10.90
C THR A 248 15.13 1.03 -10.41
N ARG A 249 14.46 1.69 -9.46
CA ARG A 249 13.12 1.30 -8.98
C ARG A 249 12.14 1.02 -10.12
N LYS A 250 12.17 1.84 -11.17
CA LYS A 250 11.27 1.74 -12.33
C LYS A 250 11.53 0.47 -13.15
N GLU A 251 12.79 0.09 -13.32
CA GLU A 251 13.18 -1.14 -14.00
C GLU A 251 12.77 -2.35 -13.18
N ASN A 252 13.00 -2.32 -11.85
CA ASN A 252 12.60 -3.39 -10.94
C ASN A 252 11.09 -3.61 -10.97
N ILE A 253 10.28 -2.54 -10.86
CA ILE A 253 8.82 -2.64 -10.93
C ILE A 253 8.35 -3.25 -12.27
N ARG A 254 8.95 -2.83 -13.38
CA ARG A 254 8.60 -3.37 -14.71
C ARG A 254 8.93 -4.86 -14.80
N ALA A 255 10.14 -5.24 -14.39
CA ALA A 255 10.58 -6.63 -14.39
C ALA A 255 9.67 -7.51 -13.51
N LEU A 256 9.35 -7.05 -12.29
CA LEU A 256 8.45 -7.74 -11.38
C LEU A 256 7.04 -7.88 -11.96
N SER A 257 6.49 -6.82 -12.55
CA SER A 257 5.17 -6.86 -13.20
C SER A 257 5.18 -7.83 -14.39
N ASP A 258 6.19 -7.78 -15.26
CA ASP A 258 6.30 -8.70 -16.41
C ASP A 258 6.39 -10.16 -15.96
N LEU A 259 7.22 -10.45 -14.95
CA LEU A 259 7.36 -11.76 -14.35
C LEU A 259 6.02 -12.30 -13.81
N LEU A 260 5.23 -11.45 -13.13
CA LEU A 260 3.92 -11.81 -12.58
C LEU A 260 2.83 -12.09 -13.65
N HIS A 261 3.10 -11.77 -14.92
CA HIS A 261 2.26 -12.13 -16.07
C HIS A 261 2.75 -13.38 -16.80
N GLU A 262 3.93 -13.90 -16.47
CA GLU A 262 4.42 -15.15 -17.08
C GLU A 262 3.62 -16.36 -16.57
N LYS A 263 3.34 -17.31 -17.48
CA LYS A 263 2.53 -18.52 -17.20
C LYS A 263 3.03 -19.33 -16.00
N ARG A 264 4.33 -19.29 -15.70
CA ARG A 264 4.94 -20.02 -14.58
C ARG A 264 4.71 -19.34 -13.23
N VAL A 265 4.43 -18.05 -13.20
CA VAL A 265 4.14 -17.28 -11.98
C VAL A 265 2.63 -17.12 -11.77
N LEU A 266 1.84 -17.29 -12.82
CA LEU A 266 0.38 -17.45 -12.72
C LEU A 266 -0.04 -18.66 -11.86
N SER A 267 0.83 -19.66 -11.67
CA SER A 267 0.59 -20.80 -10.78
C SER A 267 0.48 -20.42 -9.29
N LEU A 268 0.95 -19.21 -8.90
CA LEU A 268 0.75 -18.65 -7.57
C LEU A 268 -0.76 -18.51 -7.21
N PHE A 269 -1.63 -18.44 -8.22
CA PHE A 269 -3.08 -18.30 -8.06
C PHE A 269 -3.84 -19.65 -8.16
N GLU A 270 -3.22 -20.68 -8.74
CA GLU A 270 -3.85 -21.98 -8.99
C GLU A 270 -3.65 -23.00 -7.86
N GLY A 271 -3.00 -22.60 -6.76
CA GLY A 271 -2.67 -23.51 -5.64
C GLY A 271 -1.66 -24.61 -6.01
N ALA A 272 -1.09 -24.56 -7.22
CA ALA A 272 -0.17 -25.56 -7.73
C ALA A 272 1.27 -25.02 -7.74
N ASN A 273 2.06 -25.60 -6.85
CA ASN A 273 3.52 -25.71 -6.89
C ASN A 273 4.37 -24.43 -6.86
N ILE A 274 5.31 -24.52 -5.91
CA ILE A 274 6.38 -23.60 -5.58
C ILE A 274 7.28 -23.43 -6.80
N LEU A 275 7.49 -22.19 -7.24
CA LEU A 275 8.54 -21.85 -8.20
C LEU A 275 9.89 -22.27 -7.62
N THR A 276 10.56 -23.20 -8.29
CA THR A 276 11.99 -23.50 -8.07
C THR A 276 12.84 -22.52 -8.88
N THR A 277 14.02 -22.22 -8.35
CA THR A 277 15.02 -21.29 -8.90
C THR A 277 15.56 -21.68 -10.28
N ASP A 278 15.30 -22.91 -10.74
CA ASP A 278 15.90 -23.49 -11.93
C ASP A 278 15.29 -23.01 -13.26
N ALA A 279 14.40 -22.02 -13.20
CA ALA A 279 13.64 -21.52 -14.35
C ALA A 279 14.11 -20.16 -14.91
N ILE A 280 15.13 -19.52 -14.33
CA ILE A 280 15.75 -18.27 -14.83
C ILE A 280 17.06 -18.57 -15.53
#